data_AF-A0A0K0GIX6-F1
#
_entry.id   AF-A0A0K0GIX6-F1
#
_cell.length_a   1.000
_cell.length_b   1.000
_cell.length_c   1.000
_cell.angle_alpha   90.00
_cell.angle_beta   90.00
_cell.angle_gamma   90.00
#
_symmetry.space_group_name_H-M   'P 1'
#
loop_
_entity.id
_entity.type
_entity.pdbx_description
1 polymer ?
#
loop_
_entity_poly.entity_id
_entity_poly.type
_entity_poly.pdbx_seq_one_letter_code
_entity_poly.pdbx_strand_id
1 'polypeptide(L)'
;MPLDRARRHAAGIHDWALIETHFQDMLRVAISIKLGKITASTILRRLGTYSRKNKLYWAFRELGKVVRTLFLLHYIDDVEVRKTINAATNKSEEFNGFVKWAFFAGEGIIAENVQHEQRKIVRYNQLVANLIILHNVEQMTRVLAELRDEGRTIGPEALAELSPYRTSHINRLGDYTLDLNREIDSGLGHNRLFFTRIPADPRYPWRKQARQ
;
A
#
# COMPACT_ATOMS: atom_id res chain seq x y z
N MET A 1 34.54 -32.55 7.55
CA MET A 1 33.16 -33.08 7.47
C MET A 1 32.30 -32.52 8.63
N PRO A 2 31.75 -31.29 8.53
CA PRO A 2 30.90 -30.70 9.59
C PRO A 2 29.40 -30.63 9.24
N LEU A 3 29.01 -30.92 7.99
CA LEU A 3 27.66 -30.67 7.46
C LEU A 3 26.58 -31.66 7.96
N ASP A 4 26.96 -32.87 8.37
CA ASP A 4 26.01 -33.91 8.81
C ASP A 4 25.46 -33.71 10.24
N ARG A 5 26.07 -32.82 11.03
CA ARG A 5 25.56 -32.47 12.36
C ARG A 5 24.45 -31.41 12.27
N ALA A 6 24.59 -30.43 11.37
CA ALA A 6 23.57 -29.41 11.14
C ALA A 6 22.27 -30.00 10.52
N ARG A 7 22.40 -30.98 9.61
CA ARG A 7 21.24 -31.68 9.02
C ARG A 7 20.37 -32.40 10.05
N ARG A 8 20.98 -33.02 11.07
CA ARG A 8 20.25 -33.79 12.09
C ARG A 8 19.43 -32.92 13.06
N HIS A 9 19.88 -31.70 13.35
CA HIS A 9 19.11 -30.75 14.16
C HIS A 9 17.96 -30.08 13.38
N ALA A 10 18.15 -29.84 12.07
CA ALA A 10 17.09 -29.31 11.20
C ALA A 10 15.99 -30.34 10.86
N ALA A 11 16.33 -31.64 10.89
CA ALA A 11 15.39 -32.73 10.61
C ALA A 11 14.21 -32.84 11.59
N GLY A 12 14.31 -32.22 12.78
CA GLY A 12 13.19 -32.15 13.74
C GLY A 12 12.19 -31.03 13.49
N ILE A 13 12.52 -30.04 12.65
CA ILE A 13 11.72 -28.82 12.43
C ILE A 13 11.00 -28.84 11.07
N HIS A 14 11.59 -29.50 10.07
CA HIS A 14 11.07 -29.58 8.70
C HIS A 14 11.02 -31.05 8.25
N ASP A 15 9.88 -31.47 7.70
CA ASP A 15 9.70 -32.86 7.21
C ASP A 15 10.29 -33.02 5.80
N TRP A 16 11.59 -33.31 5.75
CA TRP A 16 12.32 -33.55 4.49
C TRP A 16 11.82 -34.79 3.75
N ALA A 17 11.37 -35.82 4.47
CA ALA A 17 10.88 -37.06 3.87
C ALA A 17 9.60 -36.82 3.06
N LEU A 18 8.72 -35.95 3.55
CA LEU A 18 7.52 -35.54 2.82
C LEU A 18 7.85 -34.77 1.54
N ILE A 19 8.86 -33.90 1.59
CA ILE A 19 9.33 -33.13 0.42
C ILE A 19 9.94 -34.09 -0.61
N GLU A 20 10.82 -35.00 -0.20
CA GLU A 20 11.47 -35.97 -1.09
C GLU A 20 10.44 -36.88 -1.76
N THR A 21 9.46 -37.36 -0.99
CA THR A 21 8.40 -38.26 -1.48
C THR A 21 7.57 -37.62 -2.60
N HIS A 22 7.27 -36.32 -2.50
CA HIS A 22 6.41 -35.61 -3.44
C HIS A 22 7.15 -34.65 -4.37
N PHE A 23 8.49 -34.67 -4.38
CA PHE A 23 9.32 -33.74 -5.14
C PHE A 23 9.01 -33.74 -6.64
N GLN A 24 8.82 -34.93 -7.21
CA GLN A 24 8.49 -35.08 -8.64
C GLN A 24 7.12 -34.47 -8.97
N ASP A 25 6.12 -34.63 -8.11
CA ASP A 25 4.80 -34.04 -8.30
C ASP A 25 4.84 -32.52 -8.18
N MET A 26 5.64 -31.99 -7.25
CA MET A 26 5.87 -30.55 -7.11
C MET A 26 6.54 -29.96 -8.35
N LEU A 27 7.55 -30.63 -8.90
CA LEU A 27 8.21 -30.22 -10.15
C LEU A 27 7.25 -30.23 -11.34
N ARG A 28 6.40 -31.26 -11.45
CA ARG A 28 5.36 -31.32 -12.49
C ARG A 28 4.45 -30.10 -12.43
N VAL A 29 3.99 -29.71 -11.23
CA VAL A 29 3.20 -28.49 -11.03
C VAL A 29 3.98 -27.24 -11.46
N ALA A 30 5.24 -27.10 -11.05
CA ALA A 30 6.07 -25.95 -11.42
C ALA A 30 6.28 -25.85 -12.94
N ILE A 31 6.54 -26.97 -13.62
CA ILE A 31 6.68 -27.04 -15.07
C ILE A 31 5.37 -26.73 -15.77
N SER A 32 4.23 -27.26 -15.30
CA SER A 32 2.91 -26.95 -15.85
C SER A 32 2.58 -25.46 -15.79
N ILE A 33 2.98 -24.78 -14.70
CA ILE A 33 2.84 -23.32 -14.57
C ILE A 33 3.78 -22.61 -15.54
N LYS A 34 5.06 -23.00 -15.58
CA LYS A 34 6.07 -22.39 -16.47
C LYS A 34 5.70 -22.51 -17.96
N LEU A 35 5.08 -23.63 -18.36
CA LEU A 35 4.59 -23.88 -19.71
C LEU A 35 3.22 -23.25 -20.01
N GLY A 36 2.62 -22.51 -19.06
CA GLY A 36 1.32 -21.87 -19.24
C GLY A 36 0.13 -22.83 -19.34
N LYS A 37 0.33 -24.13 -19.08
CA LYS A 37 -0.73 -25.16 -19.15
C LYS A 37 -1.76 -25.00 -18.05
N ILE A 38 -1.35 -24.49 -16.88
CA ILE A 38 -2.22 -24.21 -15.73
C ILE A 38 -1.76 -22.92 -15.07
N THR A 39 -2.68 -22.04 -14.69
CA THR A 39 -2.35 -20.83 -13.93
C THR A 39 -2.03 -21.14 -12.46
N ALA A 40 -1.11 -20.38 -11.87
CA ALA A 40 -0.78 -20.50 -10.45
C ALA A 40 -2.02 -20.33 -9.55
N SER A 41 -2.94 -19.42 -9.91
CA SER A 41 -4.21 -19.21 -9.20
C SER A 41 -5.11 -20.46 -9.20
N THR A 42 -5.15 -21.20 -10.31
CA THR A 42 -5.93 -22.44 -10.41
C THR A 42 -5.33 -23.54 -9.52
N ILE A 43 -4.01 -23.67 -9.51
CA ILE A 43 -3.30 -24.60 -8.61
C ILE A 43 -3.55 -24.23 -7.15
N LEU A 44 -3.39 -22.96 -6.77
CA LEU A 44 -3.62 -22.50 -5.41
C LEU A 44 -5.07 -22.75 -4.97
N ARG A 45 -6.05 -22.50 -5.84
CA ARG A 45 -7.47 -22.82 -5.55
C ARG A 45 -7.67 -24.31 -5.31
N ARG A 46 -7.06 -25.16 -6.14
CA ARG A 46 -7.16 -26.63 -6.06
C ARG A 46 -6.44 -27.19 -4.83
N LEU A 47 -5.26 -26.66 -4.49
CA LEU A 47 -4.49 -27.06 -3.30
C LEU A 47 -5.10 -26.51 -2.01
N GLY A 48 -5.71 -25.33 -2.06
CA GLY A 48 -6.37 -24.66 -0.94
C GLY A 48 -7.81 -25.09 -0.69
N THR A 49 -8.39 -25.93 -1.55
CA THR A 49 -9.67 -26.58 -1.24
C THR A 49 -9.42 -27.53 -0.07
N TYR A 50 -10.07 -27.27 1.06
CA TYR A 50 -9.84 -27.75 2.44
C TYR A 50 -9.86 -29.29 2.68
N SER A 51 -9.25 -30.10 1.81
CA SER A 51 -9.00 -31.50 2.10
C SER A 51 -7.67 -31.63 2.82
N ARG A 52 -7.71 -31.84 4.15
CA ARG A 52 -6.55 -32.21 4.98
C ARG A 52 -5.79 -33.44 4.46
N LYS A 53 -6.37 -34.18 3.50
CA LYS A 53 -5.79 -35.35 2.83
C LYS A 53 -4.86 -35.01 1.65
N ASN A 54 -4.74 -33.75 1.24
CA ASN A 54 -3.89 -33.39 0.10
C ASN A 54 -2.40 -33.38 0.49
N LYS A 55 -1.73 -34.51 0.32
CA LYS A 55 -0.29 -34.67 0.65
C LYS A 55 0.61 -33.72 -0.15
N LEU A 56 0.24 -33.39 -1.39
CA LEU A 56 0.99 -32.44 -2.22
C LEU A 56 0.94 -31.01 -1.65
N TYR A 57 -0.19 -30.60 -1.09
CA TYR A 57 -0.29 -29.32 -0.37
C TYR A 57 0.68 -29.30 0.84
N TRP A 58 0.71 -30.39 1.61
CA TRP A 58 1.61 -30.49 2.77
C TRP A 58 3.08 -30.47 2.35
N ALA A 59 3.45 -31.16 1.27
CA ALA A 59 4.81 -31.11 0.72
C ALA A 59 5.22 -29.67 0.31
N PHE A 60 4.35 -28.94 -0.40
CA PHE A 60 4.59 -27.52 -0.71
C PHE A 60 4.67 -26.63 0.53
N ARG A 61 3.87 -26.93 1.57
CA ARG A 61 3.91 -26.20 2.83
C ARG A 61 5.24 -26.40 3.56
N GLU A 62 5.74 -27.63 3.62
CA GLU A 62 7.04 -27.95 4.24
C GLU A 62 8.20 -27.31 3.46
N LEU A 63 8.18 -27.37 2.12
CA LEU A 63 9.14 -26.64 1.29
C LEU A 63 9.08 -25.13 1.59
N GLY A 64 7.89 -24.56 1.70
CA GLY A 64 7.70 -23.15 2.04
C GLY A 64 8.30 -22.77 3.40
N LYS A 65 8.28 -23.67 4.40
CA LYS A 65 8.96 -23.45 5.68
C LYS A 65 10.48 -23.41 5.51
N VAL A 66 11.05 -24.33 4.71
CA VAL A 66 12.50 -24.35 4.43
C VAL A 66 12.93 -23.06 3.76
N VAL A 67 12.21 -22.64 2.70
CA VAL A 67 12.47 -21.38 1.99
C VAL A 67 12.36 -20.18 2.92
N ARG A 68 11.35 -20.15 3.80
CA ARG A 68 11.22 -19.08 4.81
C ARG A 68 12.41 -19.04 5.77
N THR A 69 12.86 -20.19 6.26
CA THR A 69 14.02 -20.26 7.16
C THR A 69 15.29 -19.77 6.45
N LEU A 70 15.54 -20.21 5.22
CA LEU A 70 16.67 -19.74 4.42
C LEU A 70 16.62 -18.23 4.18
N PHE A 71 15.44 -17.71 3.83
CA PHE A 71 15.24 -16.28 3.65
C PHE A 71 15.50 -15.50 4.94
N LEU A 72 15.02 -15.98 6.09
CA LEU A 72 15.22 -15.30 7.37
C LEU A 72 16.70 -15.29 7.79
N LEU A 73 17.42 -16.39 7.55
CA LEU A 73 18.86 -16.44 7.78
C LEU A 73 19.60 -15.44 6.88
N HIS A 74 19.26 -15.40 5.59
CA HIS A 74 19.81 -14.44 4.65
C HIS A 74 19.48 -12.99 5.04
N TYR A 75 18.26 -12.73 5.51
CA TYR A 75 17.84 -11.43 6.02
C TYR A 75 18.63 -10.98 7.25
N ILE A 76 19.00 -11.88 8.14
CA ILE A 76 19.77 -11.53 9.35
C ILE A 76 21.24 -11.25 9.00
N ASP A 77 21.79 -12.02 8.06
CA ASP A 77 23.20 -11.96 7.65
C ASP A 77 23.50 -10.73 6.78
N ASP A 78 22.65 -10.44 5.79
CA ASP A 78 22.88 -9.39 4.80
C ASP A 78 22.19 -8.06 5.16
N VAL A 79 23.00 -7.02 5.38
CA VAL A 79 22.53 -5.66 5.67
C VAL A 79 21.82 -5.01 4.47
N GLU A 80 22.28 -5.23 3.24
CA GLU A 80 21.73 -4.60 2.05
C GLU A 80 20.34 -5.16 1.71
N VAL A 81 20.13 -6.46 1.94
CA VAL A 81 18.81 -7.10 1.86
C VAL A 81 17.85 -6.47 2.86
N ARG A 82 18.28 -6.24 4.11
CA ARG A 82 17.45 -5.56 5.12
C ARG A 82 17.10 -4.14 4.73
N LYS A 83 18.08 -3.35 4.27
CA LYS A 83 17.86 -1.97 3.82
C LYS A 83 16.84 -1.92 2.69
N THR A 84 16.98 -2.81 1.71
CA THR A 84 16.05 -2.90 0.57
C THR A 84 14.63 -3.22 1.02
N ILE A 85 14.47 -4.20 1.92
CA ILE A 85 13.16 -4.58 2.45
C ILE A 85 12.57 -3.45 3.28
N ASN A 86 13.36 -2.81 4.16
CA ASN A 86 12.89 -1.70 4.97
C ASN A 86 12.49 -0.49 4.09
N ALA A 87 13.23 -0.18 3.04
CA ALA A 87 12.87 0.88 2.11
C ALA A 87 11.54 0.59 1.40
N ALA A 88 11.32 -0.66 0.96
CA ALA A 88 10.06 -1.07 0.34
C ALA A 88 8.87 -1.05 1.33
N THR A 89 9.11 -1.48 2.58
CA THR A 89 8.14 -1.42 3.67
C THR A 89 7.78 0.02 4.00
N ASN A 90 8.77 0.89 4.24
CA ASN A 90 8.55 2.31 4.54
C ASN A 90 7.71 2.97 3.44
N LYS A 91 8.03 2.73 2.16
CA LYS A 91 7.22 3.27 1.05
C LYS A 91 5.76 2.82 1.11
N SER A 92 5.52 1.55 1.44
CA SER A 92 4.17 0.99 1.54
C SER A 92 3.42 1.53 2.77
N GLU A 93 4.12 1.70 3.89
CA GLU A 93 3.59 2.26 5.13
C GLU A 93 3.26 3.74 4.98
N GLU A 94 4.14 4.54 4.37
CA GLU A 94 3.86 5.94 4.06
C GLU A 94 2.64 6.07 3.16
N PHE A 95 2.54 5.26 2.10
CA PHE A 95 1.37 5.25 1.23
C PHE A 95 0.09 4.87 1.98
N ASN A 96 0.13 3.84 2.83
CA ASN A 96 -1.03 3.44 3.62
C ASN A 96 -1.44 4.53 4.62
N GLY A 97 -0.48 5.18 5.28
CA GLY A 97 -0.71 6.32 6.17
C GLY A 97 -1.33 7.49 5.41
N PHE A 98 -0.85 7.77 4.20
CA PHE A 98 -1.38 8.80 3.32
C PHE A 98 -2.81 8.51 2.84
N VAL A 99 -3.09 7.28 2.42
CA VAL A 99 -4.45 6.84 2.04
C VAL A 99 -5.41 6.94 3.23
N LYS A 100 -4.94 6.61 4.45
CA LYS A 100 -5.73 6.78 5.67
C LYS A 100 -6.00 8.26 5.97
N TRP A 101 -5.01 9.14 5.77
CA TRP A 101 -5.18 10.58 5.94
C TRP A 101 -6.15 11.19 4.91
N ALA A 102 -6.06 10.75 3.64
CA ALA A 102 -6.94 11.15 2.55
C ALA A 102 -8.39 10.72 2.78
N PHE A 103 -8.59 9.66 3.56
CA PHE A 103 -9.91 9.24 4.04
C PHE A 103 -10.45 10.22 5.08
N PHE A 104 -11.03 11.31 4.59
CA PHE A 104 -11.42 12.48 5.38
C PHE A 104 -12.54 12.24 6.41
N ALA A 105 -13.30 11.15 6.29
CA ALA A 105 -14.41 10.81 7.19
C ALA A 105 -14.12 9.51 7.97
N GLY A 106 -14.11 9.57 9.30
CA GLY A 106 -14.02 8.37 10.14
C GLY A 106 -12.63 7.73 10.29
N GLU A 107 -11.54 8.48 10.06
CA GLU A 107 -10.15 8.01 10.30
C GLU A 107 -9.75 6.70 9.58
N GLY A 108 -10.36 6.41 8.43
CA GLY A 108 -10.14 5.16 7.68
C GLY A 108 -11.06 4.02 8.09
N ILE A 109 -12.02 4.24 9.00
CA ILE A 109 -13.01 3.26 9.42
C ILE A 109 -14.16 3.26 8.41
N ILE A 110 -14.33 2.12 7.73
CA ILE A 110 -15.47 1.89 6.85
C ILE A 110 -16.61 1.31 7.70
N ALA A 111 -17.62 2.12 8.00
CA ALA A 111 -18.79 1.70 8.80
C ALA A 111 -19.74 0.73 8.05
N GLU A 112 -19.54 0.59 6.74
CA GLU A 112 -20.36 -0.26 5.87
C GLU A 112 -19.98 -1.74 5.99
N ASN A 113 -20.97 -2.63 6.09
CA ASN A 113 -20.76 -4.08 6.24
C ASN A 113 -20.90 -4.84 4.90
N VAL A 114 -21.39 -4.18 3.85
CA VAL A 114 -21.52 -4.78 2.52
C VAL A 114 -20.19 -4.76 1.76
N GLN A 115 -19.66 -5.95 1.45
CA GLN A 115 -18.35 -6.12 0.81
C GLN A 115 -18.20 -5.34 -0.52
N HIS A 116 -19.26 -5.25 -1.33
CA HIS A 116 -19.21 -4.50 -2.60
C HIS A 116 -19.08 -2.99 -2.37
N GLU A 117 -19.75 -2.45 -1.36
CA GLU A 117 -19.67 -1.03 -1.00
C GLU A 117 -18.32 -0.70 -0.36
N GLN A 118 -17.79 -1.56 0.52
CA GLN A 118 -16.43 -1.43 1.05
C GLN A 118 -15.39 -1.33 -0.08
N ARG A 119 -15.51 -2.18 -1.11
CA ARG A 119 -14.62 -2.12 -2.28
C ARG A 119 -14.72 -0.79 -3.04
N LYS A 120 -15.93 -0.23 -3.19
CA LYS A 120 -16.11 1.09 -3.84
C LYS A 120 -15.41 2.16 -3.04
N ILE A 121 -15.65 2.21 -1.73
CA ILE A 121 -15.05 3.18 -0.82
C ILE A 121 -13.52 3.14 -0.90
N VAL A 122 -12.93 1.95 -0.84
CA VAL A 122 -11.47 1.78 -0.99
C VAL A 122 -10.97 2.29 -2.34
N ARG A 123 -11.65 1.95 -3.44
CA ARG A 123 -11.25 2.37 -4.79
C ARG A 123 -11.35 3.88 -4.99
N TYR A 124 -12.42 4.51 -4.52
CA TYR A 124 -12.58 5.96 -4.61
C TYR A 124 -11.55 6.68 -3.75
N ASN A 125 -11.25 6.17 -2.55
CA ASN A 125 -10.21 6.75 -1.71
C ASN A 125 -8.83 6.64 -2.37
N GLN A 126 -8.51 5.49 -2.97
CA GLN A 126 -7.28 5.32 -3.76
C GLN A 126 -7.21 6.28 -4.95
N LEU A 127 -8.33 6.53 -5.63
CA LEU A 127 -8.40 7.51 -6.71
C LEU A 127 -8.07 8.91 -6.19
N VAL A 128 -8.70 9.35 -5.10
CA VAL A 128 -8.43 10.66 -4.49
C VAL A 128 -6.96 10.78 -4.05
N ALA A 129 -6.42 9.75 -3.38
CA ALA A 129 -5.02 9.70 -2.99
C ALA A 129 -4.09 9.87 -4.21
N ASN A 130 -4.36 9.17 -5.31
CA ASN A 130 -3.56 9.28 -6.54
C ASN A 130 -3.63 10.68 -7.16
N LEU A 131 -4.80 11.34 -7.13
CA LEU A 131 -4.94 12.72 -7.61
C LEU A 131 -4.11 13.70 -6.79
N ILE A 132 -4.10 13.53 -5.46
CA ILE A 132 -3.28 14.36 -4.57
C ILE A 132 -1.78 14.09 -4.80
N ILE A 133 -1.39 12.82 -4.95
CA ILE A 133 -0.01 12.43 -5.28
C ILE A 133 0.43 13.09 -6.59
N LEU A 134 -0.41 13.05 -7.62
CA LEU A 134 -0.12 13.69 -8.90
C LEU A 134 0.09 15.18 -8.75
N HIS A 135 -0.79 15.86 -8.00
CA HIS A 135 -0.63 17.29 -7.71
C HIS A 135 0.68 17.58 -6.96
N ASN A 136 1.00 16.79 -5.93
CA ASN A 136 2.24 16.95 -5.17
C ASN A 136 3.47 16.78 -6.06
N VAL A 137 3.52 15.72 -6.88
CA VAL A 137 4.64 15.48 -7.80
C VAL A 137 4.78 16.61 -8.81
N GLU A 138 3.67 17.10 -9.36
CA GLU A 138 3.68 18.18 -10.34
C GLU A 138 4.19 19.49 -9.74
N GLN A 139 3.72 19.87 -8.55
CA GLN A 139 4.20 21.04 -7.82
C GLN A 139 5.68 20.91 -7.41
N MET A 140 6.08 19.74 -6.90
CA MET A 140 7.48 19.47 -6.56
C MET A 140 8.37 19.58 -7.79
N THR A 141 7.94 19.05 -8.93
CA THR A 141 8.69 19.12 -10.19
C THR A 141 8.88 20.57 -10.65
N ARG A 142 7.85 21.41 -10.52
CA ARG A 142 7.95 22.84 -10.83
C ARG A 142 8.98 23.55 -9.95
N VAL A 143 8.88 23.40 -8.64
CA VAL A 143 9.82 24.03 -7.69
C VAL A 143 11.25 23.53 -7.91
N LEU A 144 11.44 22.24 -8.19
CA LEU A 144 12.76 21.69 -8.52
C LEU A 144 13.33 22.28 -9.82
N ALA A 145 12.49 22.55 -10.82
CA ALA A 145 12.91 23.21 -12.05
C ALA A 145 13.32 24.66 -11.80
N GLU A 146 12.53 25.42 -11.03
CA GLU A 146 12.84 26.79 -10.62
C GLU A 146 14.18 26.87 -9.87
N LEU A 147 14.40 26.00 -8.89
CA LEU A 147 15.67 25.94 -8.14
C LEU A 147 16.87 25.64 -9.04
N ARG A 148 16.70 24.77 -10.03
CA ARG A 148 17.75 24.47 -11.00
C ARG A 148 18.05 25.70 -11.87
N ASP A 149 17.02 26.42 -12.29
CA ASP A 149 17.16 27.63 -13.12
C ASP A 149 17.82 28.77 -12.34
N GLU A 150 17.64 28.82 -11.01
CA GLU A 150 18.38 29.69 -10.08
C GLU A 150 19.85 29.27 -9.84
N GLY A 151 20.31 28.20 -10.50
CA GLY A 151 21.68 27.70 -10.40
C GLY A 151 21.95 26.83 -9.16
N ARG A 152 20.91 26.35 -8.46
CA ARG A 152 21.09 25.39 -7.36
C ARG A 152 21.31 23.97 -7.92
N THR A 153 22.38 23.34 -7.46
CA THR A 153 22.65 21.93 -7.77
C THR A 153 21.96 21.04 -6.73
N ILE A 154 21.01 20.24 -7.20
CA ILE A 154 20.31 19.25 -6.37
C ILE A 154 20.89 17.88 -6.70
N GLY A 155 21.49 17.24 -5.69
CA GLY A 155 22.07 15.90 -5.85
C GLY A 155 21.00 14.82 -6.07
N PRO A 156 21.31 13.75 -6.81
CA PRO A 156 20.38 12.64 -7.03
C PRO A 156 19.96 11.94 -5.74
N GLU A 157 20.82 11.92 -4.71
CA GLU A 157 20.50 11.37 -3.39
C GLU A 157 19.39 12.15 -2.68
N ALA A 158 19.45 13.49 -2.72
CA ALA A 158 18.43 14.34 -2.13
C ALA A 158 17.06 14.19 -2.84
N LEU A 159 17.07 13.97 -4.17
CA LEU A 159 15.86 13.68 -4.93
C LEU A 159 15.27 12.31 -4.56
N ALA A 160 16.11 11.33 -4.24
CA ALA A 160 15.67 9.99 -3.85
C ALA A 160 14.96 9.95 -2.49
N GLU A 161 15.23 10.92 -1.61
CA GLU A 161 14.58 11.07 -0.32
C GLU A 161 13.21 11.78 -0.39
N LEU A 162 12.86 12.38 -1.53
CA LEU A 162 11.59 13.09 -1.67
C LEU A 162 10.41 12.13 -1.74
N SER A 163 9.46 12.30 -0.81
CA SER A 163 8.20 11.56 -0.79
C SER A 163 7.04 12.43 -1.32
N PRO A 164 6.22 11.93 -2.25
CA PRO A 164 5.06 12.65 -2.77
C PRO A 164 3.86 12.63 -1.80
N TYR A 165 3.97 11.98 -0.64
CA TYR A 165 2.90 11.78 0.33
C TYR A 165 2.75 12.93 1.34
N ARG A 166 3.24 14.13 0.99
CA ARG A 166 3.17 15.32 1.86
C ARG A 166 1.73 15.82 2.00
N THR A 167 1.34 16.19 3.21
CA THR A 167 -0.04 16.55 3.58
C THR A 167 -0.19 17.93 4.19
N SER A 168 0.89 18.53 4.72
CA SER A 168 0.85 19.77 5.50
C SER A 168 0.34 20.98 4.73
N HIS A 169 0.49 20.99 3.39
CA HIS A 169 0.07 22.08 2.51
C HIS A 169 -1.37 21.94 2.00
N ILE A 170 -2.10 20.90 2.40
CA ILE A 170 -3.44 20.61 1.88
C ILE A 170 -4.49 20.87 2.95
N ASN A 171 -5.37 21.83 2.70
CA ASN A 171 -6.56 22.02 3.53
C ASN A 171 -7.65 21.00 3.18
N ARG A 172 -7.72 19.91 3.97
CA ARG A 172 -8.68 18.81 3.76
C ARG A 172 -10.14 19.19 4.00
N LEU A 173 -10.41 20.10 4.94
CA LEU A 173 -11.77 20.45 5.35
C LEU A 173 -12.33 21.66 4.59
N GLY A 174 -11.49 22.30 3.78
CA GLY A 174 -11.85 23.55 3.11
C GLY A 174 -11.92 24.73 4.07
N ASP A 175 -12.38 25.86 3.55
CA ASP A 175 -12.47 27.10 4.30
C ASP A 175 -13.94 27.31 4.74
N TYR A 176 -14.17 27.38 6.05
CA TYR A 176 -15.50 27.69 6.60
C TYR A 176 -15.59 29.19 6.87
N THR A 177 -16.29 29.91 5.99
CA THR A 177 -16.64 31.31 6.24
C THR A 177 -17.93 31.37 7.07
N LEU A 178 -17.79 31.65 8.36
CA LEU A 178 -18.92 31.89 9.25
C LEU A 178 -19.40 33.33 9.08
N ASP A 179 -20.62 33.50 8.60
CA ASP A 179 -21.28 34.81 8.61
C ASP A 179 -21.86 35.06 10.00
N LEU A 180 -21.11 35.80 10.83
CA LEU A 180 -21.47 36.13 12.20
C LEU A 180 -22.61 37.14 12.30
N ASN A 181 -22.99 37.79 11.18
CA ASN A 181 -24.11 38.74 11.13
C ASN A 181 -25.43 38.09 10.75
N ARG A 182 -25.41 36.79 10.45
CA ARG A 182 -26.62 36.03 10.15
C ARG A 182 -27.38 35.77 11.45
N GLU A 183 -28.59 36.32 11.56
CA GLU A 183 -29.50 35.99 12.66
C GLU A 183 -29.73 34.48 12.71
N ILE A 184 -29.49 33.88 13.88
CA ILE A 184 -29.73 32.47 14.12
C ILE A 184 -31.25 32.30 14.13
N ASP A 185 -31.80 31.72 13.06
CA ASP A 185 -33.21 31.34 13.02
C ASP A 185 -33.46 30.29 14.11
N SER A 186 -34.06 30.73 15.22
CA SER A 186 -34.41 29.89 16.38
C SER A 186 -35.57 28.91 16.08
N GLY A 187 -36.01 28.79 14.82
CA GLY A 187 -37.21 28.08 14.42
C GLY A 187 -37.04 26.78 13.63
N LEU A 188 -35.85 26.19 13.48
CA LEU A 188 -35.69 24.96 12.67
C LEU A 188 -34.92 23.85 13.39
N GLY A 189 -35.65 22.78 13.71
CA GLY A 189 -35.11 21.54 14.24
C GLY A 189 -34.02 20.92 13.37
N HIS A 190 -33.03 20.38 14.06
CA HIS A 190 -31.95 19.49 13.62
C HIS A 190 -31.70 19.30 12.10
N ASN A 191 -30.46 19.64 11.69
CA ASN A 191 -29.73 19.09 10.54
C ASN A 191 -30.03 19.62 9.12
N ARG A 192 -29.79 20.92 8.87
CA ARG A 192 -29.38 21.39 7.53
C ARG A 192 -28.22 22.38 7.59
N LEU A 193 -27.01 21.91 7.24
CA LEU A 193 -25.88 22.78 6.90
C LEU A 193 -26.16 23.40 5.53
N PHE A 194 -26.58 24.67 5.51
CA PHE A 194 -26.70 25.45 4.27
C PHE A 194 -25.35 26.10 3.95
N PHE A 195 -24.68 25.64 2.90
CA PHE A 195 -23.45 26.23 2.38
C PHE A 195 -23.77 27.61 1.75
N THR A 196 -23.29 28.69 2.36
CA THR A 196 -23.29 30.03 1.75
C THR A 196 -22.12 30.20 0.77
N ARG A 197 -22.26 31.11 -0.20
CA ARG A 197 -21.20 31.43 -1.19
C ARG A 197 -19.97 31.96 -0.46
N ILE A 198 -18.82 31.29 -0.65
CA ILE A 198 -17.52 31.75 -0.15
C ILE A 198 -17.11 33.02 -0.93
N PRO A 199 -16.89 34.17 -0.28
CA PRO A 199 -16.37 35.37 -0.93
C PRO A 199 -14.92 35.15 -1.41
N ALA A 200 -14.52 35.79 -2.50
CA ALA A 200 -13.19 35.63 -3.08
C ALA A 200 -12.11 36.21 -2.15
N ASP A 201 -11.19 35.36 -1.67
CA ASP A 201 -10.02 35.78 -0.87
C ASP A 201 -8.90 36.32 -1.80
N PRO A 202 -8.41 37.56 -1.59
CA PRO A 202 -7.29 38.13 -2.33
C PRO A 202 -6.00 37.31 -2.31
N ARG A 203 -5.81 36.43 -1.32
CA ARG A 203 -4.63 35.55 -1.21
C ARG A 203 -4.60 34.41 -2.23
N TYR A 204 -5.74 34.05 -2.84
CA TYR A 204 -5.84 32.92 -3.78
C TYR A 204 -6.51 33.32 -5.11
N PRO A 205 -5.83 34.14 -5.95
CA PRO A 205 -6.43 34.76 -7.14
C PRO A 205 -6.84 33.77 -8.24
N TRP A 206 -6.27 32.57 -8.27
CA TRP A 206 -6.56 31.50 -9.25
C TRP A 206 -7.94 30.83 -9.05
N ARG A 207 -8.61 31.05 -7.91
CA ARG A 207 -9.96 30.50 -7.64
C ARG A 207 -11.08 31.09 -8.52
N LYS A 208 -10.82 32.15 -9.31
CA LYS A 208 -11.80 32.72 -10.25
C LYS A 208 -11.97 31.94 -11.56
N GLN A 209 -11.02 31.06 -11.93
CA GLN A 209 -10.98 30.47 -13.28
C GLN A 209 -11.59 29.06 -13.38
N ALA A 210 -11.88 28.39 -12.27
CA ALA A 210 -12.40 27.02 -12.27
C ALA A 210 -13.95 26.97 -12.25
N ARG A 211 -14.60 27.54 -13.28
CA ARG A 211 -16.03 27.34 -13.61
C ARG A 211 -16.39 28.08 -14.92
N GLN A 212 -16.06 27.47 -16.05
CA GLN A 212 -16.92 27.48 -17.25
C GLN A 212 -17.34 26.04 -17.51
#